data_AF-A0A2C9KRF7-F1
#
_entry.id   AF-A0A2C9KRF7-F1
#
_cell.length_a   1.000
_cell.length_b   1.000
_cell.length_c   1.000
_cell.angle_alpha   90.00
_cell.angle_beta   90.00
_cell.angle_gamma   90.00
#
_symmetry.space_group_name_H-M   'P 1'
#
loop_
_entity.id
_entity.type
_entity.pdbx_description
1 polymer ?
#
loop_
_entity_poly.entity_id
_entity_poly.type
_entity_poly.pdbx_seq_one_letter_code
_entity_poly.pdbx_strand_id
1 'polypeptide(L)'
;MSFNFLPNTIHFATVFSKFDIKGQGLVLGVLISLYLLFTCIALWAHYMDRKAMFQWGVFPLSDNYAYDDYFYLITVHTGLRKSAGTTSNVSFDLSGEHGDSGLRRLSDGVKKVRLKLFFYLVL
;
A
#
# COMPACT_ATOMS: atom_id res chain seq x y z
N MET A 1 21.87 -36.58 -19.32
CA MET A 1 21.08 -36.80 -20.54
C MET A 1 20.05 -35.68 -20.63
N SER A 2 20.22 -34.72 -21.55
CA SER A 2 19.32 -33.57 -21.68
C SER A 2 18.25 -33.86 -22.73
N PHE A 3 16.98 -33.82 -22.34
CA PHE A 3 15.85 -33.95 -23.27
C PHE A 3 15.63 -32.62 -24.00
N ASN A 4 16.11 -32.51 -25.24
CA ASN A 4 15.82 -31.41 -26.14
C ASN A 4 14.75 -31.84 -27.14
N PHE A 5 13.48 -31.58 -26.80
CA PHE A 5 12.40 -31.63 -27.77
C PHE A 5 12.01 -30.21 -28.14
N LEU A 6 11.80 -29.97 -29.43
CA LEU A 6 11.24 -28.69 -29.86
C LEU A 6 9.82 -28.57 -29.24
N PRO A 7 9.51 -27.44 -28.58
CA PRO A 7 8.16 -27.20 -28.09
C PRO A 7 7.15 -27.32 -29.23
N ASN A 8 6.03 -27.98 -28.98
CA ASN A 8 4.99 -28.12 -29.98
C ASN A 8 4.44 -26.73 -30.35
N THR A 9 4.35 -26.42 -31.65
CA THR A 9 3.88 -25.11 -32.14
C THR A 9 2.36 -25.05 -32.08
N ILE A 10 1.81 -24.03 -31.42
CA ILE A 10 0.36 -23.85 -31.33
C ILE A 10 -0.18 -23.28 -32.65
N HIS A 11 -1.04 -24.03 -33.34
CA HIS A 11 -1.70 -23.59 -34.57
C HIS A 11 -3.01 -22.83 -34.25
N PHE A 12 -2.91 -21.50 -34.13
CA PHE A 12 -4.04 -20.63 -33.76
C PHE A 12 -5.23 -20.65 -34.75
N ALA A 13 -5.01 -21.08 -36.00
CA ALA A 13 -6.09 -21.23 -36.97
C ALA A 13 -7.04 -22.40 -36.62
N THR A 14 -6.56 -23.42 -35.93
CA THR A 14 -7.31 -24.66 -35.67
C THR A 14 -7.68 -24.88 -34.21
N VAL A 15 -7.11 -24.11 -33.27
CA VAL A 15 -7.37 -24.28 -31.82
C VAL A 15 -8.85 -24.18 -31.44
N PHE A 16 -9.64 -23.37 -32.15
CA PHE A 16 -11.08 -23.25 -31.89
C PHE A 16 -11.95 -24.16 -32.76
N SER A 17 -11.35 -24.94 -33.68
CA SER A 17 -12.11 -25.82 -34.59
C SER A 17 -12.88 -26.93 -33.87
N LYS A 18 -12.43 -27.31 -32.66
CA LYS A 18 -13.04 -28.35 -31.82
C LYS A 18 -13.88 -27.78 -30.66
N PHE A 19 -14.10 -26.48 -30.65
CA PHE A 19 -14.84 -25.82 -29.59
C PHE A 19 -16.35 -26.03 -29.76
N ASP A 20 -16.98 -26.74 -28.83
CA ASP A 20 -18.45 -26.90 -28.81
C ASP A 20 -19.04 -26.51 -27.45
N ILE A 21 -19.94 -25.53 -27.48
CA ILE A 21 -20.62 -25.00 -26.30
C ILE A 21 -21.58 -26.04 -25.71
N LYS A 22 -22.20 -26.89 -26.55
CA LYS A 22 -23.21 -27.85 -26.10
C LYS A 22 -22.56 -29.05 -25.39
N GLY A 23 -21.46 -29.58 -25.92
CA GLY A 23 -20.73 -30.69 -25.31
C GLY A 23 -19.78 -30.28 -24.18
N GLN A 24 -19.21 -29.06 -24.20
CA GLN A 24 -18.14 -28.64 -23.29
C GLN A 24 -18.47 -27.37 -22.47
N GLY A 25 -19.73 -26.94 -22.47
CA GLY A 25 -20.19 -25.72 -21.80
C GLY A 25 -19.82 -25.63 -20.31
N LEU A 26 -19.69 -26.77 -19.62
CA LEU A 26 -19.27 -26.82 -18.21
C LEU A 26 -17.85 -26.25 -18.01
N VAL A 27 -16.88 -26.63 -18.85
CA VAL A 27 -15.49 -26.17 -18.76
C VAL A 27 -15.43 -24.65 -18.95
N LEU A 28 -16.21 -24.14 -19.91
CA LEU A 28 -16.33 -22.72 -20.16
C LEU A 28 -16.97 -21.98 -19.00
N GLY A 29 -18.03 -22.52 -18.41
CA GLY A 29 -18.66 -21.94 -17.23
C GLY A 29 -17.69 -21.84 -16.04
N VAL A 30 -16.85 -22.85 -15.84
CA VAL A 30 -15.81 -22.82 -14.80
C VAL A 30 -14.75 -21.76 -15.10
N LEU A 31 -14.27 -21.66 -16.34
CA LEU A 31 -13.28 -20.64 -16.72
C LEU A 31 -13.82 -19.21 -16.59
N ILE A 32 -15.05 -18.97 -17.06
CA ILE A 32 -15.71 -17.66 -16.95
C ILE A 32 -15.94 -17.31 -15.48
N SER A 33 -16.42 -18.26 -14.67
CA SER A 33 -16.66 -18.00 -13.24
C SER A 33 -15.35 -17.70 -12.49
N LEU A 34 -14.26 -18.41 -12.79
CA LEU A 34 -12.94 -18.13 -12.23
C LEU A 34 -12.42 -16.74 -12.65
N TYR A 35 -12.57 -16.39 -13.92
CA TYR A 35 -12.17 -15.07 -14.43
C TYR A 35 -12.95 -13.95 -13.74
N LEU A 36 -14.28 -14.08 -13.63
CA LEU A 36 -15.12 -13.12 -12.93
C LEU A 36 -14.75 -13.01 -11.45
N LEU A 37 -14.57 -14.13 -10.75
CA LEU A 37 -14.13 -14.14 -9.36
C LEU A 37 -12.80 -13.38 -9.17
N PHE A 38 -11.82 -13.65 -10.03
CA PHE A 38 -10.52 -12.97 -9.99
C PHE A 38 -10.66 -11.46 -10.21
N THR A 39 -11.45 -11.03 -11.21
CA THR A 39 -11.67 -9.61 -11.47
C THR A 39 -12.41 -8.92 -10.31
N CYS A 40 -13.39 -9.57 -9.68
CA CYS A 40 -14.06 -9.03 -8.50
C CYS A 40 -13.11 -8.83 -7.32
N ILE A 41 -12.23 -9.82 -7.04
CA ILE A 41 -11.21 -9.70 -5.99
C ILE A 41 -10.21 -8.59 -6.34
N ALA A 42 -9.77 -8.49 -7.58
CA ALA A 42 -8.85 -7.44 -8.02
C ALA A 42 -9.48 -6.04 -7.85
N LEU A 43 -10.74 -5.85 -8.24
CA LEU A 43 -11.47 -4.59 -8.03
C LEU A 43 -11.62 -4.25 -6.55
N TRP A 44 -11.93 -5.24 -5.72
CA TRP A 44 -12.01 -5.07 -4.27
C TRP A 44 -10.65 -4.70 -3.67
N ALA A 45 -9.57 -5.36 -4.11
CA ALA A 45 -8.21 -5.05 -3.70
C ALA A 45 -7.81 -3.63 -4.10
N HIS A 46 -8.07 -3.21 -5.34
CA HIS A 46 -7.85 -1.83 -5.79
C HIS A 46 -8.65 -0.81 -4.97
N TYR A 47 -9.88 -1.14 -4.60
CA TYR A 47 -10.69 -0.28 -3.74
C TYR A 47 -10.13 -0.16 -2.32
N MET A 48 -9.65 -1.27 -1.75
CA MET A 48 -9.04 -1.28 -0.42
C MET A 48 -7.68 -0.58 -0.41
N ASP A 49 -6.88 -0.73 -1.47
CA ASP A 49 -5.59 -0.07 -1.63
C ASP A 49 -5.73 1.46 -1.59
N ARG A 50 -6.73 2.01 -2.31
CA ARG A 50 -7.07 3.44 -2.25
C ARG A 50 -7.40 3.91 -0.83
N LYS A 51 -8.00 3.07 0.01
CA LYS A 51 -8.30 3.41 1.41
C LYS A 51 -7.09 3.31 2.31
N ALA A 52 -6.19 2.36 2.06
CA ALA A 52 -4.99 2.14 2.86
C ALA A 52 -4.00 3.31 2.74
N MET A 53 -3.85 3.87 1.53
CA MET A 53 -2.96 5.02 1.30
C MET A 53 -3.30 6.24 2.17
N PHE A 54 -4.57 6.48 2.49
CA PHE A 54 -4.97 7.60 3.35
C PHE A 54 -4.61 7.40 4.84
N GLN A 55 -4.41 6.16 5.27
CA GLN A 55 -4.07 5.86 6.66
C GLN A 55 -2.55 5.83 6.90
N TRP A 56 -1.75 5.57 5.86
CA TRP A 56 -0.29 5.40 5.95
C TRP A 56 0.48 6.55 5.30
N GLY A 57 -0.21 7.67 5.01
CA GLY A 57 0.40 8.86 4.47
C GLY A 57 1.34 9.54 5.47
N VAL A 58 2.45 10.04 4.94
CA VAL A 58 3.35 10.97 5.62
C VAL A 58 2.69 12.36 5.57
N PHE A 59 2.22 12.86 6.70
CA PHE A 59 1.69 14.23 6.85
C PHE A 59 2.80 15.19 7.34
N PRO A 60 2.95 16.38 6.75
CA PRO A 60 3.83 17.40 7.33
C PRO A 60 3.26 17.84 8.69
N LEU A 61 4.15 18.30 9.58
CA LEU A 61 3.69 19.01 10.78
C LEU A 61 3.00 20.30 10.37
N SER A 62 2.09 20.78 11.23
CA SER A 62 1.42 22.07 11.03
C SER A 62 2.37 23.28 10.96
N ASP A 63 3.60 23.13 11.46
CA ASP A 63 4.65 24.14 11.50
C ASP A 63 5.76 23.91 10.46
N ASN A 64 5.59 22.97 9.54
CA ASN A 64 6.57 22.67 8.50
C ASN A 64 6.36 23.58 7.28
N TYR A 65 7.39 24.35 6.91
CA TYR A 65 7.32 25.27 5.77
C TYR A 65 8.07 24.69 4.55
N ALA A 66 7.58 24.97 3.34
CA ALA A 66 8.18 24.47 2.10
C ALA A 66 9.60 25.00 1.83
N TYR A 67 10.02 26.04 2.55
CA TYR A 67 11.31 26.70 2.46
C TYR A 67 12.21 26.40 3.67
N ASP A 68 11.84 25.43 4.52
CA ASP A 68 12.73 24.93 5.56
C ASP A 68 13.96 24.25 4.93
N ASP A 69 15.14 24.54 5.45
CA ASP A 69 16.42 24.05 4.90
C ASP A 69 16.60 22.53 5.06
N TYR A 70 15.96 21.96 6.07
CA TYR A 70 16.04 20.54 6.38
C TYR A 70 14.67 20.04 6.74
N PHE A 71 14.28 18.97 6.06
CA PHE A 71 13.15 18.18 6.49
C PHE A 71 13.69 17.02 7.32
N TYR A 72 12.88 16.46 8.21
CA TYR A 72 13.28 15.32 9.05
C TYR A 72 12.17 14.32 9.16
N LEU A 73 12.59 13.09 9.48
CA LEU A 73 11.67 12.03 9.75
C LEU A 73 11.62 11.47 11.14
N ILE A 74 10.43 11.55 11.72
CA ILE A 74 10.19 11.10 13.07
C ILE A 74 9.09 10.05 13.03
N THR A 75 9.47 8.82 13.34
CA THR A 75 8.53 7.72 13.57
C THR A 75 8.46 7.44 15.06
N VAL A 76 7.27 7.61 15.65
CA VAL A 76 7.04 7.38 17.08
C VAL A 76 6.36 6.03 17.27
N HIS A 77 7.06 5.11 17.93
CA HIS A 77 6.50 3.82 18.31
C HIS A 77 6.03 3.84 19.76
N THR A 78 4.74 3.57 19.98
CA THR A 78 4.21 3.29 21.31
C THR A 78 4.36 1.79 21.64
N GLY A 79 4.20 1.43 22.92
CA GLY A 79 4.29 0.03 23.36
C GLY A 79 3.37 -0.92 22.56
N LEU A 80 3.72 -2.21 22.53
CA LEU A 80 3.02 -3.23 21.73
C LEU A 80 1.69 -3.69 22.37
N ARG A 81 1.47 -3.38 23.65
CA ARG A 81 0.28 -3.83 24.39
C ARG A 81 -1.01 -3.25 23.80
N LYS A 82 -2.09 -4.03 23.82
CA LYS A 82 -3.45 -3.54 23.48
C LYS A 82 -3.74 -2.29 24.33
N SER A 83 -4.16 -1.21 23.66
CA SER A 83 -4.40 0.11 24.25
C SER A 83 -3.17 0.90 24.72
N ALA A 84 -1.96 0.57 24.24
CA ALA A 84 -0.76 1.37 24.49
C ALA A 84 -0.64 2.63 23.61
N GLY A 85 -1.63 2.90 22.75
CA GLY A 85 -1.69 4.17 22.02
C GLY A 85 -1.96 5.33 22.98
N THR A 86 -1.44 6.51 22.64
CA THR A 86 -1.68 7.74 23.41
C THR A 86 -2.65 8.66 22.70
N THR A 87 -3.48 9.37 23.47
CA THR A 87 -4.31 10.49 23.02
C THR A 87 -3.76 11.84 23.47
N SER A 88 -2.59 11.84 24.12
CA SER A 88 -1.96 13.06 24.62
C SER A 88 -1.41 13.91 23.49
N ASN A 89 -1.30 15.20 23.76
CA ASN A 89 -0.61 16.15 22.91
C ASN A 89 0.90 15.94 23.07
N VAL A 90 1.54 15.30 22.08
CA VAL A 90 2.99 15.06 22.09
C VAL A 90 3.71 16.13 21.29
N SER A 91 4.82 16.63 21.83
CA SER A 91 5.75 17.54 21.17
C SER A 91 7.18 17.00 21.32
N PHE A 92 8.08 17.42 20.45
CA PHE A 92 9.50 17.09 20.51
C PHE A 92 10.32 18.35 20.26
N ASP A 93 11.61 18.28 20.62
CA ASP A 93 12.63 19.25 20.27
C ASP A 93 13.86 18.47 19.80
N LEU A 94 14.36 18.80 18.62
CA LEU A 94 15.51 18.16 18.00
C LEU A 94 16.71 19.11 18.11
N SER A 95 17.67 18.75 18.95
CA SER A 95 18.93 19.50 19.09
C SER A 95 20.05 18.80 18.33
N GLY A 96 20.78 19.56 17.51
CA GLY A 96 21.96 19.12 16.78
C GLY A 96 23.14 20.07 16.97
N GLU A 97 24.26 19.79 16.29
CA GLU A 97 25.46 20.62 16.36
C GLU A 97 25.24 22.07 15.88
N HIS A 98 24.36 22.24 14.90
CA HIS A 98 24.09 23.53 14.25
C HIS A 98 22.90 24.29 14.85
N GLY A 99 22.33 23.81 15.96
CA GLY A 99 21.19 24.43 16.63
C GLY A 99 20.06 23.46 16.95
N ASP A 100 18.93 24.01 17.39
CA ASP A 100 17.71 23.31 17.81
C ASP A 100 16.53 23.60 16.87
N SER A 101 15.62 22.64 16.73
CA SER A 101 14.40 22.80 15.93
C SER A 101 13.33 23.62 16.65
N GLY A 102 13.52 23.88 17.95
CA GLY A 102 12.52 24.39 18.87
C GLY A 102 11.45 23.34 19.20
N LEU A 103 10.53 23.70 20.10
CA LEU A 103 9.42 22.84 20.50
C LEU A 103 8.39 22.70 19.37
N ARG A 104 8.40 21.56 18.69
CA ARG A 104 7.48 21.24 17.59
C ARG A 104 6.45 20.21 18.02
N ARG A 105 5.20 20.42 17.60
CA ARG A 105 4.06 19.56 18.00
C ARG A 105 3.82 18.49 16.94
N LEU A 106 3.75 17.23 17.35
CA LEU A 106 3.44 16.10 16.45
C LEU A 106 1.95 16.11 16.09
N SER A 107 1.56 17.04 15.23
CA SER A 107 0.19 17.28 14.80
C SER A 107 0.18 17.83 13.39
N ASP A 108 -0.69 17.29 12.54
CA ASP A 108 -0.98 17.81 11.19
C ASP A 108 -2.02 18.95 11.21
N GLY A 109 -2.56 19.27 12.40
CA GLY A 109 -3.55 20.32 12.61
C GLY A 109 -4.98 19.95 12.17
N VAL A 110 -5.16 18.80 11.51
CA VAL A 110 -6.44 18.38 10.92
C VAL A 110 -6.97 17.10 11.57
N LYS A 111 -6.10 16.16 11.92
CA LYS A 111 -6.47 14.86 12.46
C LYS A 111 -6.15 14.79 13.95
N LYS A 112 -7.11 14.30 14.75
CA LYS A 112 -6.83 13.89 16.13
C LYS A 112 -5.86 12.71 16.08
N VAL A 113 -4.60 12.97 16.39
CA VAL A 113 -3.52 12.01 16.26
C VAL A 113 -3.81 10.81 17.15
N ARG A 114 -4.09 9.66 16.52
CA ARG A 114 -4.10 8.36 17.17
C ARG A 114 -2.81 7.70 16.72
N LEU A 115 -1.74 7.87 17.51
CA LEU A 115 -0.36 7.52 17.13
C LEU A 115 -0.25 6.04 16.74
N LYS A 116 -0.31 5.81 15.43
CA LYS A 116 0.29 4.72 14.67
C LYS A 116 0.68 5.37 13.34
N LEU A 117 1.72 6.20 13.33
CA LEU A 117 2.17 6.81 12.09
C LEU A 117 3.67 6.66 11.90
N PHE A 118 3.99 5.96 10.79
CA PHE A 118 5.23 6.07 10.05
C PHE A 118 5.14 7.36 9.24
N PHE A 119 6.17 8.18 9.33
CA PHE A 119 6.42 9.24 8.35
C PHE A 119 7.67 8.80 7.56
N TYR A 120 7.91 9.24 6.28
CA TYR A 120 9.23 9.25 5.57
C TYR A 120 9.94 10.62 5.42
N LEU A 121 11.28 10.64 5.51
CA LEU A 121 12.18 11.64 4.95
C LEU A 121 13.60 11.06 4.73
N VAL A 122 14.11 11.33 3.53
CA VAL A 122 15.46 11.07 3.03
C VAL A 122 16.15 12.42 2.89
N LEU A 123 17.44 12.48 3.26
CA LEU A 123 18.36 13.62 3.13
C LEU A 123 18.35 14.26 1.73
#